data_AF-E8LMG2-F1
#
_entry.id   AF-E8LMG2-F1
#
_cell.length_a   1.000
_cell.length_b   1.000
_cell.length_c   1.000
_cell.angle_alpha   90.00
_cell.angle_beta   90.00
_cell.angle_gamma   90.00
#
_symmetry.space_group_name_H-M   'P 1'
#
loop_
_entity.id
_entity.type
_entity.pdbx_description
1 polymer ?
#
loop_
_entity_poly.entity_id
_entity_poly.type
_entity_poly.pdbx_seq_one_letter_code
_entity_poly.pdbx_strand_id
1 'polypeptide(L)'
;MSANNKVIAGDYEGLVIIDNTILSVILATKRQAAGIDIPADENDIEIPLDLKHIQSYKVVPSKGDDSQLVDVVFRDGKRSLIQLDSIAYEAFIKKNFNLDSYKQPEKKPIILGEIAEGKEQNSSSSNNSNFVDNKQFIEIRKTTTIGNAKISSNSDDADPFYKKGWFILLALLFIYPIGLILLWKSRRFALAGKVLCSVFLFVLWLPLFMIAVIDKPTKVQTQTQNDITTTQEQQEQKQEEKKIDLASKIADGAIVSYTQKAFPKTYKKWGKQNVETMNKLMPEFALLVASSDKCDIVTEVNLSDNRSTPKKEMVFWAGCKNGERFYMTDNDIKSKEKPISDSEYLAEGRFSGRFETVCAEIAKQSLTHPSTFDYSSFGVDYHMSQAGTVEVILPFEAKNSFNLTIGMEARCYFDSTRGVFDFSIKERR
;
A
#
# COMPACT_ATOMS: atom_id res chain seq x y z
N MET A 1 13.70 -11.02 -10.68
CA MET A 1 12.64 -10.05 -10.32
C MET A 1 11.85 -10.71 -9.21
N SER A 2 12.01 -10.26 -7.97
CA SER A 2 11.21 -10.77 -6.85
C SER A 2 10.00 -9.87 -6.71
N ALA A 3 8.81 -10.46 -6.64
CA ALA A 3 7.57 -9.71 -6.53
C ALA A 3 7.38 -9.19 -5.10
N ASN A 4 6.75 -8.01 -4.95
CA ASN A 4 6.40 -7.44 -3.64
C ASN A 4 5.16 -8.13 -3.01
N ASN A 5 5.02 -9.44 -3.20
CA ASN A 5 3.87 -10.23 -2.77
C ASN A 5 4.02 -10.67 -1.32
N LYS A 6 3.10 -10.23 -0.46
CA LYS A 6 3.13 -10.54 0.98
C LYS A 6 1.75 -10.48 1.60
N VAL A 7 1.58 -11.19 2.70
CA VAL A 7 0.40 -11.05 3.57
C VAL A 7 0.61 -9.84 4.49
N ILE A 8 -0.29 -8.86 4.40
CA ILE A 8 -0.18 -7.59 5.13
C ILE A 8 -1.13 -7.48 6.35
N ALA A 9 -2.06 -8.41 6.54
CA ALA A 9 -2.84 -8.56 7.76
C ALA A 9 -3.47 -9.96 7.90
N GLY A 10 -3.73 -10.41 9.13
CA GLY A 10 -4.54 -11.60 9.45
C GLY A 10 -3.73 -12.83 9.87
N ASP A 11 -4.33 -14.03 9.77
CA ASP A 11 -3.76 -15.28 10.33
C ASP A 11 -2.37 -15.66 9.79
N TYR A 12 -1.95 -15.05 8.69
CA TYR A 12 -0.69 -15.29 7.99
C TYR A 12 0.15 -14.00 7.81
N GLU A 13 -0.09 -12.96 8.60
CA GLU A 13 0.59 -11.65 8.50
C GLU A 13 2.12 -11.74 8.55
N GLY A 14 2.79 -10.91 7.74
CA GLY A 14 4.24 -10.85 7.64
C GLY A 14 4.88 -11.95 6.78
N LEU A 15 4.08 -12.89 6.26
CA LEU A 15 4.57 -13.98 5.42
C LEU A 15 4.70 -13.56 3.95
N VAL A 16 5.74 -14.09 3.29
CA VAL A 16 6.07 -13.83 1.88
C VAL A 16 5.36 -14.85 1.00
N ILE A 17 4.94 -14.43 -0.20
CA ILE A 17 4.29 -15.29 -1.18
C ILE A 17 5.24 -15.59 -2.33
N ILE A 18 5.60 -16.86 -2.48
CA ILE A 18 6.45 -17.38 -3.56
C ILE A 18 5.65 -18.44 -4.33
N ASP A 19 5.70 -18.39 -5.66
CA ASP A 19 5.07 -19.37 -6.58
C ASP A 19 3.59 -19.72 -6.29
N ASN A 20 2.82 -18.75 -5.77
CA ASN A 20 1.41 -18.87 -5.39
C ASN A 20 1.17 -19.70 -4.10
N THR A 21 2.17 -19.75 -3.22
CA THR A 21 2.11 -20.34 -1.87
C THR A 21 2.53 -19.29 -0.84
N ILE A 22 1.81 -19.19 0.28
CA ILE A 22 2.28 -18.47 1.48
C ILE A 22 3.30 -19.37 2.18
N LEU A 23 4.52 -18.89 2.39
CA LEU A 23 5.57 -19.61 3.13
C LEU A 23 5.69 -19.08 4.56
N SER A 24 5.47 -19.93 5.56
CA SER A 24 5.58 -19.54 6.97
C SER A 24 7.03 -19.56 7.46
N VAL A 25 7.64 -18.40 7.71
CA VAL A 25 9.00 -18.34 8.26
C VAL A 25 8.98 -18.42 9.79
N ILE A 26 8.91 -19.66 10.29
CA ILE A 26 9.21 -20.11 11.68
C ILE A 26 8.52 -19.31 12.81
N LEU A 27 7.54 -19.95 13.45
CA LEU A 27 6.69 -19.37 14.52
C LEU A 27 7.43 -19.26 15.88
N ALA A 28 8.39 -18.34 15.96
CA ALA A 28 9.33 -18.18 17.10
C ALA A 28 8.97 -17.06 18.12
N THR A 29 7.77 -16.49 18.07
CA THR A 29 7.25 -15.52 19.07
C THR A 29 5.82 -15.85 19.48
N LYS A 30 5.60 -17.09 19.96
CA LYS A 30 4.31 -17.51 20.51
C LYS A 30 4.07 -16.85 21.88
N ARG A 31 2.82 -16.45 22.10
CA ARG A 31 2.21 -15.96 23.36
C ARG A 31 2.96 -16.40 24.64
N GLN A 32 3.67 -15.50 25.31
CA GLN A 32 4.12 -15.71 26.71
C GLN A 32 2.98 -15.43 27.71
N ALA A 33 1.80 -16.02 27.47
CA ALA A 33 0.64 -15.96 28.33
C ALA A 33 0.01 -17.36 28.41
N ALA A 34 -0.19 -17.86 29.64
CA ALA A 34 -0.35 -19.27 29.99
C ALA A 34 0.91 -20.12 29.67
N GLY A 35 1.77 -20.29 30.68
CA GLY A 35 3.02 -21.03 30.56
C GLY A 35 2.82 -22.55 30.45
N ILE A 36 2.79 -23.04 29.22
CA ILE A 36 2.94 -24.46 28.87
C ILE A 36 3.97 -24.53 27.74
N ASP A 37 5.13 -25.11 28.02
CA ASP A 37 6.12 -25.41 26.98
C ASP A 37 5.56 -26.49 26.05
N ILE A 38 5.53 -26.20 24.76
CA ILE A 38 5.22 -27.14 23.69
C ILE A 38 6.51 -27.29 22.88
N PRO A 39 7.01 -28.52 22.65
CA PRO A 39 8.26 -28.71 21.92
C PRO A 39 8.15 -28.12 20.52
N ALA A 40 9.23 -27.48 20.06
CA ALA A 40 9.38 -27.09 18.67
C ALA A 40 9.71 -28.35 17.87
N ASP A 41 8.74 -28.79 17.07
CA ASP A 41 8.92 -29.81 16.04
C ASP A 41 8.31 -29.29 14.72
N GLU A 42 8.72 -29.86 13.61
CA GLU A 42 8.61 -29.28 12.28
C GLU A 42 7.16 -29.07 11.82
N ASN A 43 6.91 -27.94 11.15
CA ASN A 43 6.65 -27.89 9.70
C ASN A 43 6.50 -26.42 9.26
N ASP A 44 7.05 -26.08 8.10
CA ASP A 44 6.63 -24.87 7.39
C ASP A 44 5.21 -25.11 6.86
N ILE A 45 4.25 -24.30 7.33
CA ILE A 45 2.86 -24.39 6.89
C ILE A 45 2.76 -23.67 5.54
N GLU A 46 3.01 -24.42 4.47
CA GLU A 46 2.69 -23.98 3.11
C GLU A 46 1.17 -23.83 2.95
N ILE A 47 0.70 -22.64 2.58
CA ILE A 47 -0.72 -22.41 2.24
C ILE A 47 -0.85 -22.07 0.76
N PRO A 48 -1.41 -22.97 -0.07
CA PRO A 48 -1.64 -22.70 -1.48
C PRO A 48 -2.71 -21.61 -1.66
N LEU A 49 -2.41 -20.60 -2.47
CA LEU A 49 -3.37 -19.59 -2.92
C LEU A 49 -4.21 -20.11 -4.11
N ASP A 50 -4.75 -21.32 -3.99
CA ASP A 50 -5.56 -21.99 -5.02
C ASP A 50 -7.03 -22.17 -4.59
N LEU A 51 -7.95 -22.36 -5.55
CA LEU A 51 -9.39 -22.49 -5.26
C LEU A 51 -9.81 -23.75 -4.50
N LYS A 52 -8.92 -24.74 -4.31
CA LYS A 52 -9.20 -25.90 -3.45
C LYS A 52 -9.02 -25.54 -1.98
N HIS A 53 -8.14 -24.59 -1.67
CA HIS A 53 -7.82 -24.14 -0.32
C HIS A 53 -8.49 -22.80 0.04
N ILE A 54 -8.82 -21.96 -0.95
CA ILE A 54 -9.63 -20.75 -0.79
C ILE A 54 -11.13 -21.12 -0.71
N GLN A 55 -11.85 -20.45 0.20
CA GLN A 55 -13.31 -20.51 0.34
C GLN A 55 -13.99 -19.33 -0.38
N SER A 56 -13.46 -18.12 -0.20
CA SER A 56 -13.92 -16.90 -0.87
C SER A 56 -12.82 -15.84 -0.88
N TYR A 57 -12.95 -14.82 -1.72
CA TYR A 57 -12.03 -13.70 -1.76
C TYR A 57 -12.71 -12.43 -2.27
N LYS A 58 -12.09 -11.27 -2.03
CA LYS A 58 -12.57 -9.95 -2.44
C LYS A 58 -11.39 -9.06 -2.80
N VAL A 59 -11.43 -8.45 -3.98
CA VAL A 59 -10.47 -7.39 -4.35
C VAL A 59 -10.79 -6.14 -3.52
N VAL A 60 -9.80 -5.61 -2.83
CA VAL A 60 -9.88 -4.39 -2.03
C VAL A 60 -9.27 -3.24 -2.85
N PRO A 61 -10.03 -2.18 -3.17
CA PRO A 61 -9.54 -1.13 -4.07
C PRO A 61 -8.46 -0.28 -3.40
N SER A 62 -7.19 -0.52 -3.77
CA SER A 62 -6.05 0.31 -3.37
C SER A 62 -6.13 1.70 -4.00
N LYS A 63 -5.67 2.73 -3.27
CA LYS A 63 -5.51 4.10 -3.78
C LYS A 63 -4.03 4.46 -3.86
N GLY A 64 -3.48 4.44 -5.07
CA GLY A 64 -2.22 5.13 -5.38
C GLY A 64 -0.97 4.24 -5.54
N ASP A 65 -1.12 2.93 -5.71
CA ASP A 65 -0.02 2.01 -6.01
C ASP A 65 -0.44 0.98 -7.07
N ASP A 66 0.53 0.41 -7.78
CA ASP A 66 0.35 -0.62 -8.83
C ASP A 66 0.21 -2.05 -8.24
N SER A 67 0.25 -2.18 -6.92
CA SER A 67 -0.11 -3.41 -6.20
C SER A 67 -1.62 -3.47 -5.88
N GLN A 68 -2.19 -4.66 -6.07
CA GLN A 68 -3.59 -4.96 -5.78
C GLN A 68 -3.72 -5.62 -4.41
N LEU A 69 -4.71 -5.21 -3.64
CA LEU A 69 -5.03 -5.83 -2.36
C LEU A 69 -6.15 -6.87 -2.53
N VAL A 70 -5.97 -8.05 -1.95
CA VAL A 70 -6.92 -9.16 -2.03
C VAL A 70 -7.17 -9.71 -0.63
N ASP A 71 -8.41 -9.55 -0.16
CA ASP A 71 -8.95 -10.14 1.08
C ASP A 71 -9.35 -11.58 0.79
N VAL A 72 -8.71 -12.56 1.43
CA VAL A 72 -8.88 -14.00 1.16
C VAL A 72 -9.35 -14.72 2.42
N VAL A 73 -10.38 -15.55 2.27
CA VAL A 73 -10.87 -16.49 3.30
C VAL A 73 -10.55 -17.91 2.84
N PHE A 74 -9.87 -18.68 3.68
CA PHE A 74 -9.47 -20.06 3.44
C PHE A 74 -10.50 -21.07 3.98
N ARG A 75 -10.48 -22.30 3.46
CA ARG A 75 -11.44 -23.35 3.84
C ARG A 75 -11.23 -23.93 5.24
N ASP A 76 -10.10 -23.66 5.87
CA ASP A 76 -9.87 -23.91 7.30
C ASP A 76 -10.42 -22.79 8.20
N GLY A 77 -11.10 -21.80 7.62
CA GLY A 77 -11.79 -20.70 8.32
C GLY A 77 -10.93 -19.46 8.55
N LYS A 78 -9.63 -19.51 8.23
CA LYS A 78 -8.70 -18.39 8.39
C LYS A 78 -8.90 -17.31 7.34
N ARG A 79 -8.43 -16.10 7.63
CA ARG A 79 -8.54 -14.94 6.75
C ARG A 79 -7.25 -14.13 6.70
N SER A 80 -6.94 -13.59 5.53
CA SER A 80 -5.72 -12.80 5.32
C SER A 80 -5.91 -11.74 4.24
N LEU A 81 -5.35 -10.56 4.46
CA LEU A 81 -5.26 -9.50 3.46
C LEU A 81 -3.90 -9.61 2.77
N ILE A 82 -3.91 -9.79 1.46
CA ILE A 82 -2.74 -10.05 0.64
C ILE A 82 -2.46 -8.85 -0.25
N GLN A 83 -1.20 -8.42 -0.32
CA GLN A 83 -0.68 -7.52 -1.33
C GLN A 83 -0.07 -8.36 -2.47
N LEU A 84 -0.53 -8.15 -3.71
CA LEU A 84 0.03 -8.75 -4.92
C LEU A 84 0.50 -7.65 -5.88
N ASP A 85 1.65 -7.85 -6.54
CA ASP A 85 2.01 -7.01 -7.69
C ASP A 85 1.10 -7.29 -8.90
N SER A 86 1.16 -6.43 -9.92
CA SER A 86 0.31 -6.56 -11.11
C SER A 86 0.52 -7.87 -11.91
N ILE A 87 1.70 -8.49 -11.85
CA ILE A 87 1.99 -9.75 -12.57
C ILE A 87 1.41 -10.93 -11.80
N ALA A 88 1.62 -10.97 -10.48
CA ALA A 88 1.11 -12.00 -9.60
C ALA A 88 -0.40 -11.91 -9.42
N TYR A 89 -0.99 -10.70 -9.44
CA TYR A 89 -2.43 -10.49 -9.48
C TYR A 89 -3.04 -11.08 -10.77
N GLU A 90 -2.52 -10.72 -11.94
CA GLU A 90 -3.00 -11.28 -13.21
C GLU A 90 -2.77 -12.80 -13.29
N ALA A 91 -1.66 -13.32 -12.77
CA ALA A 91 -1.41 -14.76 -12.69
C ALA A 91 -2.39 -15.48 -11.73
N PHE A 92 -2.63 -14.92 -10.54
CA PHE A 92 -3.57 -15.45 -9.55
C PHE A 92 -5.00 -15.49 -10.11
N ILE A 93 -5.45 -14.41 -10.77
CA ILE A 93 -6.75 -14.34 -11.42
C ILE A 93 -6.82 -15.32 -12.60
N LYS A 94 -5.86 -15.28 -13.54
CA LYS A 94 -5.87 -16.09 -14.77
C LYS A 94 -5.68 -17.61 -14.55
N LYS A 95 -4.96 -18.00 -13.49
CA LYS A 95 -4.73 -19.42 -13.15
C LYS A 95 -5.93 -20.04 -12.41
N ASN A 96 -6.69 -19.23 -11.67
CA ASN A 96 -7.83 -19.67 -10.89
C ASN A 96 -9.19 -19.46 -11.60
N PHE A 97 -9.30 -18.50 -12.52
CA PHE A 97 -10.56 -18.15 -13.19
C PHE A 97 -10.47 -18.27 -14.72
N ASN A 98 -11.53 -18.81 -15.32
CA ASN A 98 -11.67 -18.81 -16.77
C ASN A 98 -11.90 -17.37 -17.26
N LEU A 99 -10.97 -16.83 -18.05
CA LEU A 99 -10.92 -15.41 -18.42
C LEU A 99 -12.21 -14.92 -19.11
N ASP A 100 -12.94 -15.79 -19.80
CA ASP A 100 -14.18 -15.45 -20.51
C ASP A 100 -15.30 -14.98 -19.57
N SER A 101 -15.26 -15.33 -18.27
CA SER A 101 -16.21 -14.83 -17.26
C SER A 101 -15.63 -13.74 -16.35
N TYR A 102 -14.30 -13.71 -16.14
CA TYR A 102 -13.65 -12.61 -15.42
C TYR A 102 -13.44 -11.40 -16.34
N LYS A 103 -14.49 -10.60 -16.48
CA LYS A 103 -14.29 -9.21 -16.88
C LYS A 103 -13.53 -8.51 -15.75
N GLN A 104 -12.34 -7.99 -16.04
CA GLN A 104 -11.74 -6.95 -15.21
C GLN A 104 -12.79 -5.86 -14.94
N PRO A 105 -12.80 -5.23 -13.75
CA PRO A 105 -13.62 -4.05 -13.51
C PRO A 105 -13.17 -2.92 -14.44
N GLU A 106 -13.84 -2.79 -15.59
CA GLU A 106 -13.65 -1.69 -16.54
C GLU A 106 -13.62 -0.37 -15.76
N LYS A 107 -12.62 0.49 -16.01
CA LYS A 107 -12.52 1.84 -15.42
C LYS A 107 -13.63 2.75 -15.97
N LYS A 108 -14.88 2.44 -15.62
CA LYS A 108 -16.07 3.22 -15.94
C LYS A 108 -16.13 4.45 -15.02
N PRO A 109 -16.22 5.67 -15.57
CA PRO A 109 -16.18 6.89 -14.78
C PRO A 109 -17.44 7.01 -13.92
N ILE A 110 -17.27 7.57 -12.72
CA ILE A 110 -18.35 7.71 -11.73
C ILE A 110 -19.48 8.60 -12.28
N ILE A 111 -20.65 7.98 -12.47
CA ILE A 111 -21.95 8.63 -12.67
C ILE A 111 -22.89 8.10 -11.59
N LEU A 112 -23.59 9.03 -10.92
CA LEU A 112 -24.62 8.72 -9.92
C LEU A 112 -25.97 8.47 -10.60
N GLY A 113 -26.76 7.57 -10.01
CA GLY A 113 -28.18 7.37 -10.31
C GLY A 113 -28.47 6.37 -11.45
N GLU A 114 -29.65 5.75 -11.51
CA GLU A 114 -30.86 5.91 -10.68
C GLU A 114 -31.61 4.58 -10.49
N ILE A 115 -32.60 4.61 -9.59
CA ILE A 115 -33.79 3.72 -9.54
C ILE A 115 -34.61 3.93 -10.87
N ALA A 116 -35.53 3.09 -11.37
CA ALA A 116 -36.26 1.96 -10.80
C ALA A 116 -36.87 1.03 -11.91
N GLU A 117 -37.67 0.05 -11.47
CA GLU A 117 -38.87 -0.51 -12.14
C GLU A 117 -38.83 -0.96 -13.63
N GLY A 118 -38.76 -2.29 -13.81
CA GLY A 118 -39.94 -3.07 -14.22
C GLY A 118 -40.41 -3.05 -15.70
N LYS A 119 -40.27 -4.21 -16.37
CA LYS A 119 -41.26 -4.73 -17.33
C LYS A 119 -41.09 -6.23 -17.57
N GLU A 120 -42.21 -6.95 -17.70
CA GLU A 120 -42.26 -8.35 -18.08
C GLU A 120 -42.04 -8.54 -19.59
N GLN A 121 -41.47 -9.69 -19.99
CA GLN A 121 -42.11 -10.59 -20.95
C GLN A 121 -41.45 -11.99 -20.97
N ASN A 122 -42.18 -12.99 -21.45
CA ASN A 122 -41.86 -14.42 -21.32
C ASN A 122 -41.06 -14.99 -22.50
N SER A 123 -40.15 -15.95 -22.24
CA SER A 123 -40.13 -17.25 -22.96
C SER A 123 -39.16 -18.30 -22.38
N SER A 124 -39.73 -19.35 -21.79
CA SER A 124 -39.44 -20.79 -22.01
C SER A 124 -38.01 -21.38 -22.04
N SER A 125 -37.82 -22.45 -21.21
CA SER A 125 -36.82 -23.53 -21.31
C SER A 125 -35.33 -23.17 -21.11
N SER A 126 -34.49 -23.94 -20.39
CA SER A 126 -34.64 -25.15 -19.53
C SER A 126 -33.41 -25.20 -18.56
N ASN A 127 -33.05 -26.22 -17.75
CA ASN A 127 -33.37 -27.66 -17.68
C ASN A 127 -33.17 -28.23 -16.24
N ASN A 128 -32.99 -29.55 -16.10
CA ASN A 128 -32.74 -30.30 -14.86
C ASN A 128 -31.24 -30.23 -14.41
N SER A 129 -30.78 -30.71 -13.23
CA SER A 129 -31.36 -31.71 -12.32
C SER A 129 -30.88 -31.69 -10.84
N ASN A 130 -31.85 -31.79 -9.92
CA ASN A 130 -31.96 -32.70 -8.75
C ASN A 130 -30.93 -32.75 -7.58
N PHE A 131 -31.46 -33.24 -6.43
CA PHE A 131 -30.82 -33.81 -5.22
C PHE A 131 -30.35 -32.77 -4.14
N VAL A 132 -30.80 -32.82 -2.87
CA VAL A 132 -31.79 -33.71 -2.20
C VAL A 132 -32.51 -33.02 -1.02
N ASP A 133 -33.59 -33.64 -0.52
CA ASP A 133 -34.42 -33.23 0.62
C ASP A 133 -33.67 -33.08 1.97
N ASN A 134 -34.09 -32.10 2.80
CA ASN A 134 -34.97 -32.44 3.93
C ASN A 134 -35.81 -31.26 4.48
N LYS A 135 -36.87 -31.59 5.20
CA LYS A 135 -37.91 -30.67 5.71
C LYS A 135 -37.67 -30.30 7.18
N GLN A 136 -37.97 -29.05 7.58
CA GLN A 136 -38.70 -28.78 8.84
C GLN A 136 -39.24 -27.34 8.98
N PHE A 137 -40.37 -27.24 9.71
CA PHE A 137 -41.08 -26.06 10.28
C PHE A 137 -41.83 -25.04 9.39
N ILE A 138 -43.12 -24.84 9.76
CA ILE A 138 -44.17 -23.95 9.20
C ILE A 138 -45.16 -23.66 10.36
N GLU A 139 -45.85 -22.52 10.53
CA GLU A 139 -45.80 -21.24 9.76
C GLU A 139 -45.02 -20.15 10.55
N ILE A 140 -45.52 -19.19 11.34
CA ILE A 140 -46.88 -18.71 11.70
C ILE A 140 -46.97 -17.19 11.45
N ARG A 141 -48.10 -16.73 10.92
CA ARG A 141 -48.36 -15.31 10.60
C ARG A 141 -48.47 -14.36 11.80
N LYS A 142 -47.99 -13.13 11.54
CA LYS A 142 -48.58 -11.82 11.87
C LYS A 142 -49.55 -11.73 13.08
N THR A 143 -49.18 -10.93 14.09
CA THR A 143 -49.84 -9.62 14.37
C THR A 143 -49.14 -8.87 15.51
N THR A 144 -48.92 -7.56 15.34
CA THR A 144 -49.13 -6.49 16.35
C THR A 144 -49.06 -5.14 15.61
N THR A 145 -49.80 -4.14 16.08
CA THR A 145 -50.08 -2.90 15.34
C THR A 145 -49.78 -1.65 16.18
N ILE A 146 -49.27 -0.60 15.52
CA ILE A 146 -49.31 0.83 15.93
C ILE A 146 -48.55 1.21 17.22
N GLY A 147 -47.60 2.13 17.06
CA GLY A 147 -47.00 2.91 18.15
C GLY A 147 -46.27 4.13 17.59
N ASN A 148 -46.76 5.35 17.87
CA ASN A 148 -46.23 6.57 17.28
C ASN A 148 -44.96 7.07 17.99
N ALA A 149 -43.90 7.35 17.24
CA ALA A 149 -42.85 8.29 17.64
C ALA A 149 -42.31 9.01 16.39
N LYS A 150 -42.19 10.35 16.46
CA LYS A 150 -41.78 11.20 15.34
C LYS A 150 -40.43 11.85 15.67
N ILE A 151 -39.38 11.49 14.93
CA ILE A 151 -38.14 12.26 14.85
C ILE A 151 -37.92 12.60 13.37
N SER A 152 -37.72 13.88 13.08
CA SER A 152 -37.53 14.39 11.72
C SER A 152 -36.08 14.78 11.48
N SER A 153 -35.44 14.16 10.49
CA SER A 153 -34.21 14.65 9.87
C SER A 153 -34.54 15.17 8.47
N ASN A 154 -34.83 16.47 8.36
CA ASN A 154 -34.97 17.12 7.06
C ASN A 154 -33.58 17.58 6.61
N SER A 155 -33.07 17.01 5.52
CA SER A 155 -31.87 17.48 4.82
C SER A 155 -32.19 17.51 3.34
N ASP A 156 -32.57 18.70 2.84
CA ASP A 156 -33.11 18.86 1.50
C ASP A 156 -32.06 18.57 0.41
N ASP A 157 -32.49 17.92 -0.68
CA ASP A 157 -31.64 17.45 -1.77
C ASP A 157 -31.20 18.61 -2.69
N ALA A 158 -30.33 19.47 -2.16
CA ALA A 158 -29.87 20.70 -2.79
C ALA A 158 -28.80 20.42 -3.86
N ASP A 159 -29.19 20.60 -5.13
CA ASP A 159 -28.36 20.33 -6.31
C ASP A 159 -26.92 20.91 -6.17
N PRO A 160 -25.86 20.06 -6.11
CA PRO A 160 -24.49 20.47 -5.80
C PRO A 160 -23.96 21.67 -6.59
N PHE A 161 -23.21 22.55 -5.92
CA PHE A 161 -22.86 23.88 -6.45
C PHE A 161 -22.23 23.85 -7.86
N TYR A 162 -21.41 22.84 -8.16
CA TYR A 162 -20.75 22.68 -9.47
C TYR A 162 -21.70 22.36 -10.63
N LYS A 163 -22.96 21.98 -10.35
CA LYS A 163 -24.02 21.83 -11.36
C LYS A 163 -24.74 23.16 -11.69
N LYS A 164 -24.56 24.20 -10.88
CA LYS A 164 -25.25 25.49 -11.05
C LYS A 164 -24.72 26.22 -12.30
N GLY A 165 -25.62 26.73 -13.14
CA GLY A 165 -25.28 27.24 -14.47
C GLY A 165 -24.21 28.35 -14.48
N TRP A 166 -24.23 29.24 -13.50
CA TRP A 166 -23.24 30.31 -13.37
C TRP A 166 -21.82 29.78 -13.10
N PHE A 167 -21.69 28.69 -12.33
CA PHE A 167 -20.39 28.08 -12.03
C PHE A 167 -19.78 27.43 -13.29
N ILE A 168 -20.62 26.82 -14.14
CA ILE A 168 -20.19 26.23 -15.41
C ILE A 168 -19.65 27.32 -16.34
N LEU A 169 -20.33 28.47 -16.44
CA LEU A 169 -19.87 29.62 -17.24
C LEU A 169 -18.56 30.22 -16.69
N LEU A 170 -18.41 30.28 -15.36
CA LEU A 170 -17.18 30.76 -14.73
C LEU A 170 -16.01 29.78 -14.95
N ALA A 171 -16.26 28.47 -14.83
CA ALA A 171 -15.26 27.43 -15.11
C ALA A 171 -14.82 27.43 -16.58
N LEU A 172 -15.73 27.70 -17.54
CA LEU A 172 -15.39 27.86 -18.97
C LEU A 172 -14.47 29.06 -19.23
N LEU A 173 -14.58 30.13 -18.44
CA LEU A 173 -13.77 31.34 -18.59
C LEU A 173 -12.37 31.21 -17.97
N PHE A 174 -12.27 30.61 -16.77
CA PHE A 174 -11.00 30.57 -16.02
C PHE A 174 -10.23 29.24 -16.12
N ILE A 175 -10.91 28.10 -16.31
CA ILE A 175 -10.26 26.78 -16.38
C ILE A 175 -10.89 25.97 -17.51
N TYR A 176 -10.63 26.40 -18.74
CA TYR A 176 -11.19 25.87 -19.99
C TYR A 176 -11.43 24.34 -20.02
N PRO A 177 -10.46 23.45 -19.73
CA PRO A 177 -10.68 22.00 -19.80
C PRO A 177 -11.75 21.51 -18.80
N ILE A 178 -11.78 22.05 -17.58
CA ILE A 178 -12.78 21.67 -16.57
C ILE A 178 -14.16 22.25 -16.94
N GLY A 179 -14.19 23.52 -17.38
CA GLY A 179 -15.41 24.17 -17.87
C GLY A 179 -16.05 23.43 -19.04
N LEU A 180 -15.25 22.97 -20.00
CA LEU A 180 -15.71 22.21 -21.17
C LEU A 180 -16.35 20.87 -20.75
N ILE A 181 -15.71 20.13 -19.83
CA ILE A 181 -16.26 18.87 -19.30
C ILE A 181 -17.60 19.12 -18.58
N LEU A 182 -17.70 20.17 -17.77
CA LEU A 182 -18.93 20.53 -17.06
C LEU A 182 -20.04 21.00 -18.02
N LEU A 183 -19.71 21.78 -19.05
CA LEU A 183 -20.63 22.21 -20.10
C LEU A 183 -21.27 20.99 -20.78
N TRP A 184 -20.45 20.04 -21.23
CA TRP A 184 -20.93 18.84 -21.92
C TRP A 184 -21.72 17.91 -20.98
N LYS A 185 -21.28 17.71 -19.73
CA LYS A 185 -21.99 16.89 -18.72
C LYS A 185 -23.34 17.49 -18.29
N SER A 186 -23.51 18.81 -18.37
CA SER A 186 -24.75 19.47 -17.97
C SER A 186 -25.89 19.27 -18.98
N ARG A 187 -27.13 19.01 -18.51
CA ARG A 187 -28.33 18.99 -19.37
C ARG A 187 -28.95 20.39 -19.60
N ARG A 188 -28.36 21.47 -19.03
CA ARG A 188 -28.92 22.83 -19.02
C ARG A 188 -28.77 23.61 -20.33
N PHE A 189 -27.83 23.23 -21.20
CA PHE A 189 -27.56 23.93 -22.47
C PHE A 189 -27.90 23.06 -23.69
N ALA A 190 -28.56 23.64 -24.69
CA ALA A 190 -28.91 22.97 -25.94
C ALA A 190 -27.65 22.57 -26.74
N LEU A 191 -27.75 21.48 -27.51
CA LEU A 191 -26.60 20.87 -28.21
C LEU A 191 -25.86 21.86 -29.14
N ALA A 192 -26.60 22.67 -29.89
CA ALA A 192 -26.02 23.70 -30.76
C ALA A 192 -25.23 24.77 -29.97
N GLY A 193 -25.73 25.20 -28.81
CA GLY A 193 -25.04 26.14 -27.93
C GLY A 193 -23.76 25.56 -27.32
N LYS A 194 -23.77 24.27 -26.96
CA LYS A 194 -22.55 23.57 -26.51
C LYS A 194 -21.47 23.57 -27.60
N VAL A 195 -21.83 23.21 -28.83
CA VAL A 195 -20.89 23.17 -29.96
C VAL A 195 -20.34 24.57 -30.26
N LEU A 196 -21.20 25.58 -30.37
CA LEU A 196 -20.79 26.95 -30.70
C LEU A 196 -19.84 27.55 -29.65
N CYS A 197 -20.15 27.41 -28.36
CA CYS A 197 -19.25 27.86 -27.28
C CYS A 197 -17.94 27.06 -27.23
N SER A 198 -17.98 25.75 -27.51
CA SER A 198 -16.76 24.91 -27.52
C SER A 198 -15.81 25.37 -28.63
N VAL A 199 -16.31 25.62 -29.84
CA VAL A 199 -15.50 26.07 -30.99
C VAL A 199 -14.94 27.48 -30.74
N PHE A 200 -15.78 28.42 -30.27
CA PHE A 200 -15.35 29.80 -30.01
C PHE A 200 -14.24 29.87 -28.94
N LEU A 201 -14.41 29.16 -27.82
CA LEU A 201 -13.39 29.14 -26.75
C LEU A 201 -12.13 28.37 -27.18
N PHE A 202 -12.24 27.30 -27.97
CA PHE A 202 -11.07 26.61 -28.49
C PHE A 202 -10.20 27.52 -29.37
N VAL A 203 -10.82 28.27 -30.30
CA VAL A 203 -10.10 29.25 -31.14
C VAL A 203 -9.45 30.36 -30.32
N LEU A 204 -10.10 30.80 -29.23
CA LEU A 204 -9.56 31.84 -28.34
C LEU A 204 -8.36 31.35 -27.51
N TRP A 205 -8.37 30.09 -27.05
CA TRP A 205 -7.31 29.51 -26.21
C TRP A 205 -6.17 28.83 -26.98
N LEU A 206 -6.38 28.40 -28.23
CA LEU A 206 -5.35 27.78 -29.08
C LEU A 206 -4.04 28.60 -29.19
N PRO A 207 -4.05 29.92 -29.49
CA PRO A 207 -2.80 30.69 -29.62
C PRO A 207 -2.02 30.81 -28.31
N LEU A 208 -2.72 30.88 -27.16
CA LEU A 208 -2.08 30.89 -25.84
C LEU A 208 -1.36 29.56 -25.54
N PHE A 209 -1.95 28.43 -25.96
CA PHE A 209 -1.33 27.12 -25.77
C PHE A 209 -0.12 26.91 -26.68
N MET A 210 -0.17 27.38 -27.94
CA MET A 210 0.93 27.23 -28.90
C MET A 210 2.20 28.00 -28.51
N ILE A 211 2.08 29.11 -27.78
CA ILE A 211 3.23 29.90 -27.29
C ILE A 211 4.02 29.14 -26.21
N ALA A 212 3.38 28.22 -25.47
CA ALA A 212 4.00 27.49 -24.36
C ALA A 212 4.86 26.28 -24.79
N VAL A 213 5.01 26.00 -26.10
CA VAL A 213 5.59 24.74 -26.62
C VAL A 213 6.83 24.99 -27.51
N ILE A 214 7.37 26.21 -27.58
CA ILE A 214 8.48 26.57 -28.50
C ILE A 214 9.77 26.91 -27.76
N ASP A 215 10.56 25.88 -27.43
CA ASP A 215 12.00 25.93 -27.10
C ASP A 215 12.58 24.50 -27.17
N LYS A 216 13.71 24.16 -27.79
CA LYS A 216 14.66 24.85 -28.70
C LYS A 216 15.16 23.81 -29.73
N PRO A 217 15.74 24.19 -30.90
CA PRO A 217 16.09 23.21 -31.94
C PRO A 217 17.41 22.46 -31.66
N THR A 218 17.32 21.15 -31.42
CA THR A 218 18.47 20.23 -31.37
C THR A 218 18.83 19.73 -32.78
N LYS A 219 20.12 19.73 -33.14
CA LYS A 219 20.59 19.20 -34.43
C LYS A 219 20.41 17.68 -34.50
N VAL A 220 19.81 17.19 -35.59
CA VAL A 220 19.80 15.77 -35.96
C VAL A 220 21.07 15.45 -36.74
N GLN A 221 21.71 14.31 -36.44
CA GLN A 221 22.72 13.68 -37.29
C GLN A 221 22.16 12.39 -37.89
N THR A 222 22.48 12.15 -39.16
CA THR A 222 22.00 10.99 -39.93
C THR A 222 22.76 9.72 -39.53
N GLN A 223 22.03 8.62 -39.34
CA GLN A 223 22.64 7.31 -39.08
C GLN A 223 23.17 6.66 -40.36
N THR A 224 24.29 5.93 -40.25
CA THR A 224 24.69 4.89 -41.19
C THR A 224 25.27 3.74 -40.36
N GLN A 225 24.92 2.50 -40.70
CA GLN A 225 25.17 1.32 -39.86
C GLN A 225 26.65 0.91 -39.90
N ASN A 226 27.26 0.75 -38.73
CA ASN A 226 28.42 -0.11 -38.45
C ASN A 226 28.69 -0.12 -36.92
N ASP A 227 27.68 -0.45 -36.11
CA ASP A 227 27.77 -0.38 -34.66
C ASP A 227 27.17 -1.62 -33.97
N ILE A 228 28.06 -2.49 -33.50
CA ILE A 228 27.78 -3.65 -32.62
C ILE A 228 28.86 -3.74 -31.52
N THR A 229 30.06 -3.20 -31.75
CA THR A 229 31.21 -3.28 -30.82
C THR A 229 31.35 -2.07 -29.89
N THR A 230 30.83 -0.89 -30.25
CA THR A 230 31.10 0.37 -29.50
C THR A 230 30.13 0.59 -28.34
N THR A 231 28.94 -0.03 -28.38
CA THR A 231 27.86 0.16 -27.40
C THR A 231 28.25 -0.23 -25.96
N GLN A 232 29.12 -1.22 -25.76
CA GLN A 232 29.45 -1.72 -24.41
C GLN A 232 30.40 -0.75 -23.66
N GLU A 233 31.49 -0.30 -24.29
CA GLU A 233 32.44 0.63 -23.68
C GLU A 233 31.76 1.95 -23.28
N GLN A 234 30.83 2.46 -24.10
CA GLN A 234 30.07 3.68 -23.79
C GLN A 234 29.06 3.50 -22.65
N GLN A 235 28.55 2.28 -22.43
CA GLN A 235 27.67 1.97 -21.30
C GLN A 235 28.46 1.84 -19.99
N GLU A 236 29.61 1.16 -20.02
CA GLU A 236 30.50 1.09 -18.84
C GLU A 236 31.04 2.48 -18.47
N GLN A 237 31.56 3.25 -19.43
CA GLN A 237 32.05 4.62 -19.18
C GLN A 237 30.98 5.52 -18.57
N LYS A 238 29.74 5.48 -19.06
CA LYS A 238 28.62 6.28 -18.51
C LYS A 238 28.15 5.79 -17.14
N GLN A 239 28.25 4.49 -16.88
CA GLN A 239 27.92 3.92 -15.58
C GLN A 239 29.02 4.21 -14.53
N GLU A 240 30.28 4.26 -14.96
CA GLU A 240 31.43 4.67 -14.15
C GLU A 240 31.42 6.19 -13.89
N GLU A 241 31.14 7.02 -14.88
CA GLU A 241 30.95 8.48 -14.73
C GLU A 241 29.84 8.78 -13.71
N LYS A 242 28.66 8.13 -13.83
CA LYS A 242 27.59 8.25 -12.84
C LYS A 242 28.02 7.77 -11.44
N LYS A 243 28.86 6.73 -11.35
CA LYS A 243 29.38 6.23 -10.07
C LYS A 243 30.38 7.21 -9.45
N ILE A 244 31.17 7.92 -10.25
CA ILE A 244 32.09 8.97 -9.81
C ILE A 244 31.31 10.19 -9.28
N ASP A 245 30.26 10.62 -10.01
CA ASP A 245 29.34 11.68 -9.54
C ASP A 245 28.69 11.31 -8.19
N LEU A 246 28.10 10.11 -8.09
CA LEU A 246 27.51 9.61 -6.84
C LEU A 246 28.53 9.45 -5.71
N ALA A 247 29.78 9.08 -6.01
CA ALA A 247 30.83 9.00 -5.01
C ALA A 247 31.21 10.39 -4.45
N SER A 248 31.07 11.47 -5.23
CA SER A 248 31.32 12.85 -4.76
C SER A 248 30.31 13.32 -3.69
N LYS A 249 29.14 12.67 -3.61
CA LYS A 249 28.16 12.85 -2.54
C LYS A 249 28.42 12.00 -1.29
N ILE A 250 29.50 11.23 -1.21
CA ILE A 250 29.85 10.45 -0.03
C ILE A 250 31.03 11.15 0.65
N ALA A 251 30.87 11.58 1.90
CA ALA A 251 31.91 12.30 2.63
C ALA A 251 33.10 11.39 2.98
N ASP A 252 34.30 11.98 3.02
CA ASP A 252 35.51 11.29 3.50
C ASP A 252 35.29 10.70 4.89
N GLY A 253 35.47 9.38 5.02
CA GLY A 253 35.28 8.65 6.26
C GLY A 253 33.82 8.30 6.62
N ALA A 254 32.83 8.62 5.76
CA ALA A 254 31.43 8.22 5.99
C ALA A 254 31.24 6.70 6.07
N ILE A 255 32.11 5.92 5.42
CA ILE A 255 32.17 4.46 5.51
C ILE A 255 33.41 4.08 6.30
N VAL A 256 33.24 3.41 7.45
CA VAL A 256 34.34 2.90 8.27
C VAL A 256 34.34 1.38 8.27
N SER A 257 35.29 0.77 7.55
CA SER A 257 35.42 -0.69 7.46
C SER A 257 35.60 -1.33 8.85
N TYR A 258 34.71 -2.25 9.19
CA TYR A 258 34.73 -2.96 10.46
C TYR A 258 35.89 -3.96 10.49
N THR A 259 36.94 -3.64 11.26
CA THR A 259 38.08 -4.52 11.53
C THR A 259 37.99 -5.15 12.91
N GLN A 260 38.55 -6.34 13.11
CA GLN A 260 38.48 -7.06 14.39
C GLN A 260 39.13 -6.29 15.57
N LYS A 261 40.11 -5.42 15.27
CA LYS A 261 40.77 -4.57 16.27
C LYS A 261 39.89 -3.39 16.72
N ALA A 262 39.17 -2.75 15.80
CA ALA A 262 38.32 -1.59 16.11
C ALA A 262 36.91 -2.00 16.57
N PHE A 263 36.36 -3.11 16.05
CA PHE A 263 35.00 -3.57 16.29
C PHE A 263 34.94 -5.00 16.89
N PRO A 264 35.65 -5.30 17.99
CA PRO A 264 35.70 -6.66 18.55
C PRO A 264 34.34 -7.15 19.05
N LYS A 265 33.45 -6.23 19.50
CA LYS A 265 32.06 -6.56 19.85
C LYS A 265 31.27 -7.06 18.63
N THR A 266 31.37 -6.37 17.50
CA THR A 266 30.70 -6.74 16.25
C THR A 266 31.20 -8.08 15.74
N TYR A 267 32.53 -8.31 15.72
CA TYR A 267 33.11 -9.61 15.38
C TYR A 267 32.64 -10.75 16.31
N LYS A 268 32.44 -10.48 17.61
CA LYS A 268 31.90 -11.47 18.56
C LYS A 268 30.40 -11.73 18.34
N LYS A 269 29.60 -10.70 18.02
CA LYS A 269 28.14 -10.79 17.79
C LYS A 269 27.80 -11.46 16.44
N TRP A 270 28.58 -11.18 15.40
CA TRP A 270 28.26 -11.55 14.01
C TRP A 270 29.18 -12.59 13.39
N GLY A 271 30.43 -12.73 13.85
CA GLY A 271 31.43 -13.60 13.24
C GLY A 271 32.08 -13.01 11.98
N LYS A 272 33.27 -13.51 11.63
CA LYS A 272 34.14 -12.95 10.58
C LYS A 272 33.44 -12.80 9.22
N GLN A 273 32.77 -13.84 8.73
CA GLN A 273 32.13 -13.84 7.41
C GLN A 273 31.03 -12.78 7.28
N ASN A 274 30.18 -12.61 8.30
CA ASN A 274 29.14 -11.58 8.26
C ASN A 274 29.72 -10.17 8.28
N VAL A 275 30.82 -9.93 9.01
CA VAL A 275 31.50 -8.63 8.98
C VAL A 275 32.23 -8.38 7.65
N GLU A 276 32.74 -9.42 6.99
CA GLU A 276 33.23 -9.33 5.61
C GLU A 276 32.11 -9.00 4.61
N THR A 277 30.88 -9.48 4.83
CA THR A 277 29.69 -9.08 4.06
C THR A 277 29.30 -7.62 4.36
N MET A 278 29.29 -7.18 5.62
CA MET A 278 29.03 -5.77 5.98
C MET A 278 30.00 -4.82 5.28
N ASN A 279 31.30 -5.13 5.29
CA ASN A 279 32.32 -4.31 4.64
C ASN A 279 32.19 -4.23 3.12
N LYS A 280 31.47 -5.15 2.47
CA LYS A 280 31.12 -5.09 1.03
C LYS A 280 29.84 -4.29 0.79
N LEU A 281 28.83 -4.48 1.62
CA LEU A 281 27.52 -3.85 1.44
C LEU A 281 27.49 -2.36 1.84
N MET A 282 28.30 -1.92 2.82
CA MET A 282 28.30 -0.50 3.22
C MET A 282 28.63 0.47 2.07
N PRO A 283 29.65 0.24 1.21
CA PRO A 283 29.86 1.04 0.00
C PRO A 283 28.72 0.99 -1.03
N GLU A 284 28.10 -0.18 -1.24
CA GLU A 284 26.98 -0.31 -2.19
C GLU A 284 25.74 0.46 -1.71
N PHE A 285 25.43 0.34 -0.42
CA PHE A 285 24.36 1.08 0.25
C PHE A 285 24.60 2.60 0.27
N ALA A 286 25.85 3.05 0.51
CA ALA A 286 26.21 4.47 0.43
C ALA A 286 25.91 5.06 -0.96
N LEU A 287 26.24 4.32 -2.04
CA LEU A 287 25.95 4.72 -3.42
C LEU A 287 24.45 4.71 -3.75
N LEU A 288 23.68 3.76 -3.19
CA LEU A 288 22.22 3.80 -3.29
C LEU A 288 21.66 5.08 -2.64
N VAL A 289 22.03 5.37 -1.39
CA VAL A 289 21.52 6.53 -0.64
C VAL A 289 21.95 7.85 -1.29
N ALA A 290 23.19 7.96 -1.78
CA ALA A 290 23.66 9.12 -2.56
C ALA A 290 22.84 9.37 -3.84
N SER A 291 22.19 8.34 -4.38
CA SER A 291 21.32 8.46 -5.57
C SER A 291 19.90 8.91 -5.27
N SER A 292 19.51 9.01 -3.99
CA SER A 292 18.26 9.63 -3.57
C SER A 292 18.26 11.15 -3.78
N ASP A 293 17.11 11.72 -4.15
CA ASP A 293 16.87 13.17 -4.14
C ASP A 293 16.79 13.75 -2.72
N LYS A 294 16.53 12.90 -1.71
CA LYS A 294 16.46 13.31 -0.30
C LYS A 294 17.84 13.45 0.36
N CYS A 295 18.91 12.88 -0.20
CA CYS A 295 20.26 12.97 0.39
C CYS A 295 21.12 14.02 -0.35
N ASP A 296 21.66 14.98 0.40
CA ASP A 296 22.62 15.96 -0.11
C ASP A 296 24.05 15.38 -0.14
N ILE A 297 24.54 14.94 1.01
CA ILE A 297 25.84 14.27 1.20
C ILE A 297 25.67 13.17 2.25
N VAL A 298 26.04 11.93 1.94
CA VAL A 298 26.12 10.82 2.91
C VAL A 298 27.30 11.06 3.85
N THR A 299 27.01 11.26 5.14
CA THR A 299 28.03 11.57 6.17
C THR A 299 28.38 10.39 7.07
N GLU A 300 27.52 9.38 7.16
CA GLU A 300 27.74 8.19 7.98
C GLU A 300 26.99 6.99 7.42
N VAL A 301 27.61 5.81 7.41
CA VAL A 301 27.00 4.52 7.06
C VAL A 301 27.46 3.46 8.07
N ASN A 302 26.50 2.82 8.74
CA ASN A 302 26.76 1.88 9.83
C ASN A 302 25.70 0.75 9.90
N LEU A 303 26.01 -0.32 10.64
CA LEU A 303 25.02 -1.35 10.98
C LEU A 303 24.04 -0.81 12.04
N SER A 304 22.74 -1.04 11.85
CA SER A 304 21.69 -0.71 12.81
C SER A 304 21.62 -1.82 13.87
N ASP A 305 22.36 -1.66 14.95
CA ASP A 305 22.53 -2.68 16.00
C ASP A 305 21.21 -3.03 16.74
N ASN A 306 20.18 -2.18 16.61
CA ASN A 306 18.84 -2.29 17.18
C ASN A 306 17.75 -2.82 16.22
N ARG A 307 17.95 -2.75 14.89
CA ARG A 307 17.06 -3.39 13.90
C ARG A 307 17.63 -4.73 13.37
N SER A 308 18.96 -4.88 13.36
CA SER A 308 19.65 -6.07 12.85
C SER A 308 19.61 -7.27 13.80
N THR A 309 19.28 -8.45 13.27
CA THR A 309 19.22 -9.71 14.04
C THR A 309 20.33 -10.68 13.59
N PRO A 310 21.31 -11.02 14.46
CA PRO A 310 22.40 -11.93 14.14
C PRO A 310 21.97 -13.24 13.49
N LYS A 311 22.59 -13.57 12.34
CA LYS A 311 22.29 -14.73 11.49
C LYS A 311 20.91 -14.77 10.82
N LYS A 312 20.04 -13.77 11.05
CA LYS A 312 18.73 -13.65 10.37
C LYS A 312 18.73 -12.55 9.32
N GLU A 313 19.15 -11.34 9.70
CA GLU A 313 18.97 -10.13 8.89
C GLU A 313 19.93 -9.03 9.32
N MET A 314 20.65 -8.40 8.39
CA MET A 314 21.48 -7.23 8.64
C MET A 314 20.77 -5.99 8.13
N VAL A 315 20.45 -5.04 9.01
CA VAL A 315 19.90 -3.74 8.64
C VAL A 315 21.02 -2.71 8.73
N PHE A 316 21.32 -2.05 7.62
CA PHE A 316 22.23 -0.91 7.58
C PHE A 316 21.44 0.38 7.70
N TRP A 317 22.09 1.43 8.21
CA TRP A 317 21.54 2.77 8.23
C TRP A 317 22.55 3.79 7.73
N ALA A 318 22.05 4.83 7.07
CA ALA A 318 22.84 5.94 6.58
C ALA A 318 22.28 7.26 7.12
N GLY A 319 23.17 8.20 7.43
CA GLY A 319 22.84 9.58 7.77
C GLY A 319 23.37 10.53 6.70
N CYS A 320 22.54 11.49 6.29
CA CYS A 320 22.91 12.56 5.37
C CYS A 320 23.11 13.88 6.11
N LYS A 321 23.91 14.78 5.53
CA LYS A 321 24.31 16.07 6.11
C LYS A 321 23.11 17.00 6.37
N ASN A 322 22.08 16.94 5.53
CA ASN A 322 20.80 17.63 5.74
C ASN A 322 19.94 17.06 6.88
N GLY A 323 20.36 15.97 7.53
CA GLY A 323 19.66 15.32 8.64
C GLY A 323 18.80 14.13 8.24
N GLU A 324 18.66 13.82 6.94
CA GLU A 324 17.90 12.65 6.49
C GLU A 324 18.53 11.33 6.93
N ARG A 325 17.67 10.35 7.16
CA ARG A 325 18.00 9.01 7.63
C ARG A 325 17.44 7.97 6.68
N PHE A 326 18.19 6.90 6.45
CA PHE A 326 17.79 5.79 5.58
C PHE A 326 18.11 4.47 6.27
N TYR A 327 17.28 3.45 6.06
CA TYR A 327 17.46 2.09 6.56
C TYR A 327 17.16 1.09 5.45
N MET A 328 18.02 0.08 5.27
CA MET A 328 17.86 -1.00 4.28
C MET A 328 18.39 -2.31 4.84
N THR A 329 17.74 -3.43 4.52
CA THR A 329 18.26 -4.78 4.80
C THR A 329 19.40 -5.14 3.84
N ASP A 330 20.17 -6.17 4.19
CA ASP A 330 21.17 -6.72 3.29
C ASP A 330 20.57 -7.32 2.01
N ASN A 331 19.28 -7.65 1.98
CA ASN A 331 18.61 -8.09 0.77
C ASN A 331 18.25 -6.91 -0.14
N ASP A 332 17.71 -5.82 0.42
CA ASP A 332 17.33 -4.62 -0.36
C ASP A 332 18.54 -4.00 -1.06
N ILE A 333 19.71 -4.04 -0.41
CA ILE A 333 20.98 -3.55 -0.99
C ILE A 333 21.44 -4.46 -2.15
N LYS A 334 21.32 -5.79 -2.01
CA LYS A 334 21.69 -6.76 -3.07
C LYS A 334 20.76 -6.66 -4.29
N SER A 335 19.45 -6.50 -4.08
CA SER A 335 18.48 -6.32 -5.18
C SER A 335 18.50 -4.90 -5.75
N LYS A 336 19.03 -3.92 -5.00
CA LYS A 336 19.18 -2.51 -5.34
C LYS A 336 17.84 -1.78 -5.39
N GLU A 337 17.02 -2.00 -4.36
CA GLU A 337 15.77 -1.25 -4.17
C GLU A 337 16.02 0.26 -4.06
N LYS A 338 15.02 1.07 -4.39
CA LYS A 338 15.07 2.52 -4.16
C LYS A 338 15.14 2.76 -2.65
N PRO A 339 16.18 3.43 -2.11
CA PRO A 339 16.18 3.86 -0.72
C PRO A 339 15.09 4.92 -0.50
N ILE A 340 14.24 4.68 0.51
CA ILE A 340 13.21 5.60 1.00
C ILE A 340 13.77 6.27 2.25
N SER A 341 13.66 7.59 2.36
CA SER A 341 14.10 8.28 3.59
C SER A 341 13.07 8.10 4.71
N ASP A 342 13.52 8.19 5.96
CA ASP A 342 12.66 8.13 7.13
C ASP A 342 11.57 9.22 7.10
N SER A 343 11.88 10.43 6.59
CA SER A 343 10.89 11.50 6.44
C SER A 343 9.86 11.21 5.34
N GLU A 344 10.30 10.61 4.23
CA GLU A 344 9.46 10.13 3.12
C GLU A 344 8.52 9.02 3.62
N TYR A 345 9.05 8.03 4.36
CA TYR A 345 8.29 6.95 4.98
C TYR A 345 7.22 7.45 5.97
N LEU A 346 7.56 8.45 6.81
CA LEU A 346 6.59 9.11 7.70
C LEU A 346 5.50 9.82 6.89
N ALA A 347 5.89 10.63 5.90
CA ALA A 347 4.98 11.44 5.11
C ALA A 347 3.99 10.58 4.32
N GLU A 348 4.47 9.56 3.62
CA GLU A 348 3.65 8.61 2.86
C GLU A 348 2.70 7.81 3.78
N GLY A 349 3.22 7.23 4.86
CA GLY A 349 2.43 6.41 5.78
C GLY A 349 1.36 7.20 6.54
N ARG A 350 1.58 8.50 6.77
CA ARG A 350 0.59 9.42 7.35
C ARG A 350 -0.41 9.91 6.29
N PHE A 351 0.04 10.34 5.11
CA PHE A 351 -0.83 10.87 4.05
C PHE A 351 -1.78 9.81 3.47
N SER A 352 -1.32 8.56 3.38
CA SER A 352 -2.14 7.41 2.97
C SER A 352 -3.09 6.90 4.05
N GLY A 353 -2.94 7.31 5.32
CA GLY A 353 -3.63 6.70 6.46
C GLY A 353 -3.19 5.26 6.77
N ARG A 354 -2.12 4.75 6.14
CA ARG A 354 -1.61 3.37 6.32
C ARG A 354 -1.31 3.07 7.79
N PHE A 355 -0.59 3.97 8.46
CA PHE A 355 -0.19 3.79 9.86
C PHE A 355 -1.39 3.69 10.80
N GLU A 356 -2.38 4.57 10.64
CA GLU A 356 -3.65 4.55 11.37
C GLU A 356 -4.44 3.26 11.10
N THR A 357 -4.62 2.91 9.82
CA THR A 357 -5.42 1.75 9.40
C THR A 357 -4.86 0.44 9.94
N VAL A 358 -3.54 0.24 9.86
CA VAL A 358 -2.87 -0.95 10.41
C VAL A 358 -2.95 -0.96 11.94
N CYS A 359 -2.71 0.17 12.60
CA CYS A 359 -2.81 0.26 14.05
C CYS A 359 -4.23 -0.03 14.56
N ALA A 360 -5.25 0.45 13.85
CA ALA A 360 -6.66 0.23 14.17
C ALA A 360 -7.06 -1.26 14.03
N GLU A 361 -6.65 -1.95 12.96
CA GLU A 361 -6.99 -3.38 12.80
C GLU A 361 -6.23 -4.27 13.80
N ILE A 362 -4.97 -3.98 14.14
CA ILE A 362 -4.26 -4.71 15.21
C ILE A 362 -4.91 -4.44 16.57
N ALA A 363 -5.31 -3.19 16.85
CA ALA A 363 -6.02 -2.83 18.07
C ALA A 363 -7.33 -3.60 18.21
N LYS A 364 -8.17 -3.58 17.18
CA LYS A 364 -9.45 -4.28 17.07
C LYS A 364 -9.33 -5.79 17.25
N GLN A 365 -8.36 -6.43 16.59
CA GLN A 365 -8.13 -7.88 16.68
C GLN A 365 -7.62 -8.33 18.06
N SER A 366 -7.00 -7.42 18.82
CA SER A 366 -6.49 -7.68 20.17
C SER A 366 -7.56 -7.63 21.28
N LEU A 367 -8.83 -7.41 20.94
CA LEU A 367 -9.91 -7.22 21.92
C LEU A 367 -10.70 -8.50 22.24
N THR A 368 -11.29 -8.52 23.44
CA THR A 368 -12.30 -9.52 23.82
C THR A 368 -13.58 -9.40 22.98
N HIS A 369 -13.91 -8.20 22.51
CA HIS A 369 -15.11 -7.93 21.71
C HIS A 369 -14.80 -7.07 20.46
N PRO A 370 -14.12 -7.62 19.42
CA PRO A 370 -13.66 -6.87 18.24
C PRO A 370 -14.77 -6.16 17.44
N SER A 371 -16.02 -6.67 17.51
CA SER A 371 -17.20 -6.05 16.89
C SER A 371 -17.69 -4.78 17.59
N THR A 372 -17.07 -4.41 18.72
CA THR A 372 -17.40 -3.20 19.50
C THR A 372 -16.30 -2.15 19.44
N PHE A 373 -15.26 -2.38 18.64
CA PHE A 373 -14.21 -1.40 18.36
C PHE A 373 -14.77 -0.23 17.54
N ASP A 374 -14.79 0.95 18.15
CA ASP A 374 -15.14 2.21 17.51
C ASP A 374 -13.99 3.20 17.70
N TYR A 375 -13.50 3.80 16.61
CA TYR A 375 -12.39 4.75 16.63
C TYR A 375 -12.63 5.88 15.65
N SER A 376 -11.97 7.02 15.91
CA SER A 376 -11.97 8.16 15.01
C SER A 376 -10.55 8.51 14.60
N SER A 377 -10.36 8.91 13.34
CA SER A 377 -9.15 9.60 12.89
C SER A 377 -8.92 10.92 13.64
N PHE A 378 -9.96 11.48 14.27
CA PHE A 378 -9.82 12.65 15.13
C PHE A 378 -9.20 12.28 16.49
N GLY A 379 -7.99 12.78 16.72
CA GLY A 379 -7.20 12.49 17.93
C GLY A 379 -6.15 11.39 17.76
N VAL A 380 -5.94 10.88 16.53
CA VAL A 380 -4.79 9.99 16.24
C VAL A 380 -3.52 10.83 16.17
N ASP A 381 -2.63 10.61 17.14
CA ASP A 381 -1.33 11.28 17.23
C ASP A 381 -0.22 10.44 16.59
N TYR A 382 0.77 11.15 16.02
CA TYR A 382 1.91 10.58 15.33
C TYR A 382 3.19 11.20 15.88
N HIS A 383 4.14 10.36 16.32
CA HIS A 383 5.45 10.81 16.79
C HIS A 383 6.55 10.05 16.05
N MET A 384 7.71 10.69 15.86
CA MET A 384 8.85 10.08 15.20
C MET A 384 10.10 10.17 16.07
N SER A 385 10.79 9.05 16.25
CA SER A 385 12.07 8.99 16.97
C SER A 385 13.25 9.33 16.05
N GLN A 386 14.37 9.75 16.64
CA GLN A 386 15.64 9.96 15.93
C GLN A 386 16.23 8.67 15.30
N ALA A 387 15.65 7.50 15.58
CA ALA A 387 16.06 6.19 15.06
C ALA A 387 15.09 5.63 13.99
N GLY A 388 14.24 6.49 13.42
CA GLY A 388 13.32 6.13 12.33
C GLY A 388 12.06 5.36 12.76
N THR A 389 11.76 5.32 14.05
CA THR A 389 10.52 4.71 14.56
C THR A 389 9.39 5.71 14.49
N VAL A 390 8.27 5.33 13.88
CA VAL A 390 7.01 6.07 13.94
C VAL A 390 6.11 5.42 15.00
N GLU A 391 5.79 6.17 16.06
CA GLU A 391 4.74 5.81 17.01
C GLU A 391 3.40 6.38 16.52
N VAL A 392 2.38 5.52 16.47
CA VAL A 392 0.97 5.93 16.35
C VAL A 392 0.30 5.75 17.70
N ILE A 393 -0.39 6.79 18.16
CA ILE A 393 -1.24 6.73 19.34
C ILE A 393 -2.69 6.83 18.86
N LEU A 394 -3.44 5.74 18.96
CA LEU A 394 -4.79 5.62 18.43
C LEU A 394 -5.82 5.53 19.57
N PRO A 395 -6.59 6.60 19.84
CA PRO A 395 -7.69 6.57 20.80
C PRO A 395 -8.91 5.86 20.19
N PHE A 396 -9.50 4.95 20.95
CA PHE A 396 -10.73 4.23 20.56
C PHE A 396 -11.61 3.93 21.77
N GLU A 397 -12.84 3.48 21.54
CA GLU A 397 -13.72 2.87 22.53
C GLU A 397 -13.98 1.41 22.17
N ALA A 398 -14.09 0.55 23.17
CA ALA A 398 -14.58 -0.82 22.98
C ALA A 398 -15.10 -1.41 24.28
N LYS A 399 -15.73 -2.59 24.20
CA LYS A 399 -16.20 -3.31 25.39
C LYS A 399 -15.13 -4.20 26.01
N ASN A 400 -15.01 -4.10 27.33
CA ASN A 400 -14.25 -5.03 28.15
C ASN A 400 -15.06 -6.32 28.44
N SER A 401 -14.43 -7.30 29.10
CA SER A 401 -15.02 -8.59 29.47
C SER A 401 -16.28 -8.53 30.35
N PHE A 402 -16.61 -7.36 30.91
CA PHE A 402 -17.85 -7.13 31.67
C PHE A 402 -18.95 -6.47 30.81
N ASN A 403 -18.79 -6.44 29.47
CA ASN A 403 -19.72 -5.84 28.51
C ASN A 403 -19.92 -4.32 28.70
N LEU A 404 -19.02 -3.66 29.44
CA LEU A 404 -18.96 -2.21 29.62
C LEU A 404 -18.09 -1.58 28.54
N THR A 405 -18.59 -0.54 27.88
CA THR A 405 -17.80 0.29 26.95
C THR A 405 -16.84 1.17 27.75
N ILE A 406 -15.56 1.16 27.39
CA ILE A 406 -14.50 1.95 28.02
C ILE A 406 -13.62 2.62 26.95
N GLY A 407 -13.09 3.80 27.30
CA GLY A 407 -12.10 4.51 26.48
C GLY A 407 -10.73 3.84 26.61
N MET A 408 -10.11 3.52 25.49
CA MET A 408 -8.80 2.86 25.42
C MET A 408 -7.86 3.58 24.45
N GLU A 409 -6.58 3.24 24.53
CA GLU A 409 -5.52 3.81 23.71
C GLU A 409 -4.63 2.66 23.22
N ALA A 410 -4.51 2.52 21.90
CA ALA A 410 -3.54 1.64 21.27
C ALA A 410 -2.27 2.44 20.93
N ARG A 411 -1.10 1.81 21.10
CA ARG A 411 0.19 2.33 20.62
C ARG A 411 0.82 1.31 19.71
N CYS A 412 1.19 1.76 18.52
CA CYS A 412 1.77 0.93 17.46
C CYS A 412 3.08 1.56 16.99
N TYR A 413 4.17 0.79 17.04
CA TYR A 413 5.50 1.26 16.64
C TYR A 413 5.89 0.65 15.30
N PHE A 414 6.07 1.53 14.31
CA PHE A 414 6.45 1.18 12.95
C PHE A 414 7.90 1.56 12.69
N ASP A 415 8.57 0.84 11.79
CA ASP A 415 9.74 1.38 11.08
C ASP A 415 9.75 0.99 9.59
N SER A 416 10.66 1.62 8.85
CA SER A 416 10.85 1.51 7.39
C SER A 416 11.23 0.11 6.91
N THR A 417 11.78 -0.74 7.78
CA THR A 417 12.30 -2.07 7.47
C THR A 417 11.40 -3.22 7.92
N ARG A 418 10.66 -3.05 9.03
CA ARG A 418 9.91 -4.14 9.68
C ARG A 418 8.39 -4.00 9.61
N GLY A 419 7.86 -2.85 9.16
CA GLY A 419 6.44 -2.54 9.36
C GLY A 419 6.17 -2.28 10.83
N VAL A 420 5.08 -2.80 11.39
CA VAL A 420 4.85 -2.81 12.85
C VAL A 420 5.81 -3.81 13.49
N PHE A 421 6.52 -3.39 14.55
CA PHE A 421 7.42 -4.28 15.30
C PHE A 421 7.12 -4.33 16.80
N ASP A 422 6.31 -3.42 17.33
CA ASP A 422 5.85 -3.42 18.73
C ASP A 422 4.46 -2.78 18.85
N PHE A 423 3.67 -3.23 19.82
CA PHE A 423 2.26 -2.93 19.97
C PHE A 423 1.77 -3.05 21.42
N SER A 424 0.91 -2.15 21.87
CA SER A 424 0.23 -2.25 23.17
C SER A 424 -1.17 -1.60 23.18
N ILE A 425 -2.05 -2.07 24.07
CA ILE A 425 -3.30 -1.41 24.46
C ILE A 425 -3.24 -1.11 25.95
N LYS A 426 -3.80 0.05 26.34
CA LYS A 426 -4.13 0.38 27.74
C LYS A 426 -5.51 1.04 27.82
N GLU A 427 -6.11 0.98 29.00
CA GLU A 427 -7.27 1.81 29.35
C GLU A 427 -6.86 3.28 29.48
N ARG A 428 -7.71 4.19 29.01
CA ARG A 428 -7.49 5.65 29.08
C ARG A 428 -8.08 6.16 30.39
N ARG A 429 -7.25 6.79 31.22
CA ARG A 429 -7.64 7.42 32.50
C ARG A 429 -8.08 8.86 32.32
#